data_AF-A0A5E6M804-F1
#
_entry.id   AF-A0A5E6M804-F1
#
_cell.length_a   1.000
_cell.length_b   1.000
_cell.length_c   1.000
_cell.angle_alpha   90.00
_cell.angle_beta   90.00
_cell.angle_gamma   90.00
#
_symmetry.space_group_name_H-M   'P 1'
#
loop_
_entity.id
_entity.type
_entity.pdbx_description
1 polymer ?
#
loop_
_entity_poly.entity_id
_entity_poly.type
_entity_poly.pdbx_seq_one_letter_code
_entity_poly.pdbx_strand_id
1 'polypeptide(L)'
;MEKLVALCKRRGFVYPSSEIYGGLNGLWDFGPMGVELKRNIKELWWRSMTQLRDDIVGLDGSILMNRAVWKASTHEEQFVDWLVDCKRCKARFRVDQMADARCPQKPSKHPGECGGEMTEPRRFNLLFRTYVGPLEEESALTYLRPETAQAMFVQFRNVLETSRKKIPFGIAQIGKSFRNEVNPRNFLFRSREFEQMEVEYFIRPGTGLEELEKWKEARLAWYESIGLPRQQIHVRDVPEGERAFYSEKTYDLEYTFPFGRQELEGVAYRTDFDLRQHGVASGKPLEYFDEETGQKFVPHVIEPSGGVDRTFLAILCEAYDEEDVVAEGGKVEKRVVLHLSPRVAPIKAGVFPLLKNNEELVRKAREVADLLRMQLRIFYDESGAIGRRYRRMDEVGTPFGVTIDFET
;
A
#
# COMPACT_ATOMS: atom_id res chain seq x y z
N MET A 1 -2.05 18.46 3.37
CA MET A 1 -2.65 17.42 2.50
C MET A 1 -3.16 17.98 1.18
N GLU A 2 -4.01 19.01 1.16
CA GLU A 2 -4.59 19.56 -0.09
C GLU A 2 -3.56 19.92 -1.16
N LYS A 3 -2.46 20.59 -0.77
CA LYS A 3 -1.35 20.91 -1.69
C LYS A 3 -0.74 19.68 -2.35
N LEU A 4 -0.56 18.59 -1.58
CA LEU A 4 0.00 17.34 -2.08
C LEU A 4 -0.96 16.65 -3.07
N VAL A 5 -2.26 16.65 -2.76
CA VAL A 5 -3.30 16.12 -3.67
C VAL A 5 -3.32 16.92 -4.98
N ALA A 6 -3.22 18.26 -4.89
CA ALA A 6 -3.13 19.12 -6.06
C ALA A 6 -1.86 18.88 -6.89
N LEU A 7 -0.71 18.68 -6.23
CA LEU A 7 0.54 18.30 -6.90
C LEU A 7 0.38 16.95 -7.62
N CYS A 8 -0.19 15.95 -6.93
CA CYS A 8 -0.38 14.61 -7.48
C CYS A 8 -1.19 14.65 -8.79
N LYS A 9 -2.29 15.41 -8.81
CA LYS A 9 -3.11 15.59 -10.00
C LYS A 9 -2.37 16.36 -11.08
N ARG A 10 -1.73 17.49 -10.74
CA ARG A 10 -1.02 18.35 -11.72
C ARG A 10 0.16 17.64 -12.39
N ARG A 11 0.87 16.79 -11.66
CA ARG A 11 2.09 16.11 -12.12
C ARG A 11 1.91 14.65 -12.51
N GLY A 12 0.68 14.16 -12.50
CA GLY A 12 0.35 12.82 -12.98
C GLY A 12 0.85 11.69 -12.09
N PHE A 13 0.77 11.91 -10.78
CA PHE A 13 0.89 10.82 -9.80
C PHE A 13 -0.44 10.09 -9.63
N VAL A 14 -1.52 10.80 -9.32
CA VAL A 14 -2.81 10.19 -8.97
C VAL A 14 -3.96 11.05 -9.46
N TYR A 15 -4.99 10.40 -10.00
CA TYR A 15 -6.23 11.00 -10.47
C TYR A 15 -7.43 10.35 -9.76
N PRO A 16 -8.53 11.09 -9.53
CA PRO A 16 -9.80 10.48 -9.16
C PRO A 16 -10.24 9.49 -10.25
N SER A 17 -10.56 8.26 -9.87
CA SER A 17 -11.03 7.29 -10.85
C SER A 17 -12.37 7.71 -11.42
N SER A 18 -12.57 7.54 -12.73
CA SER A 18 -13.78 7.97 -13.46
C SER A 18 -14.07 9.48 -13.35
N GLU A 19 -13.04 10.34 -13.29
CA GLU A 19 -13.19 11.78 -13.03
C GLU A 19 -14.20 12.49 -13.95
N ILE A 20 -14.17 12.20 -15.26
CA ILE A 20 -15.08 12.84 -16.24
C ILE A 20 -16.56 12.47 -16.03
N TYR A 21 -16.84 11.41 -15.25
CA TYR A 21 -18.18 10.97 -14.85
C TYR A 21 -18.55 11.43 -13.43
N GLY A 22 -17.79 12.35 -12.84
CA GLY A 22 -17.99 12.84 -11.47
C GLY A 22 -17.17 12.11 -10.42
N GLY A 23 -16.32 11.16 -10.82
CA GLY A 23 -15.48 10.38 -9.94
C GLY A 23 -16.22 9.26 -9.20
N LEU A 24 -15.48 8.25 -8.74
CA LEU A 24 -16.01 7.21 -7.86
C LEU A 24 -15.29 7.26 -6.50
N ASN A 25 -16.02 7.61 -5.45
CA ASN A 25 -15.44 7.89 -4.14
C ASN A 25 -14.63 6.69 -3.61
N GLY A 26 -13.40 6.95 -3.15
CA GLY A 26 -12.49 5.95 -2.62
C GLY A 26 -11.78 5.11 -3.67
N LEU A 27 -11.84 5.47 -4.95
CA LEU A 27 -11.11 4.82 -6.03
C LEU A 27 -10.24 5.85 -6.78
N TRP A 28 -9.04 5.42 -7.15
CA TRP A 28 -8.00 6.28 -7.67
C TRP A 28 -7.24 5.61 -8.81
N ASP A 29 -6.88 6.38 -9.82
CA ASP A 29 -6.06 5.94 -10.95
C ASP A 29 -4.65 6.51 -10.80
N PHE A 30 -3.62 5.67 -10.93
CA PHE A 30 -2.23 6.12 -10.88
C PHE A 30 -1.80 6.60 -12.28
N GLY A 31 -1.36 7.86 -12.39
CA GLY A 31 -0.86 8.45 -13.62
C GLY A 31 0.57 8.02 -13.97
N PRO A 32 1.19 8.59 -15.03
CA PRO A 32 2.52 8.17 -15.47
C PRO A 32 3.61 8.21 -14.40
N MET A 33 3.64 9.23 -13.53
CA MET A 33 4.61 9.30 -12.43
C MET A 33 4.21 8.37 -11.28
N GLY A 34 2.92 8.22 -11.04
CA GLY A 34 2.39 7.37 -9.97
C GLY A 34 2.66 5.91 -10.22
N VAL A 35 2.46 5.43 -11.45
CA VAL A 35 2.73 4.03 -11.83
C VAL A 35 4.21 3.70 -11.65
N GLU A 36 5.13 4.57 -12.08
CA GLU A 36 6.57 4.32 -11.92
C GLU A 36 7.00 4.32 -10.44
N LEU A 37 6.54 5.29 -9.64
CA LEU A 37 6.82 5.32 -8.20
C LEU A 37 6.23 4.08 -7.50
N LYS A 38 4.97 3.73 -7.78
CA LYS A 38 4.30 2.56 -7.22
C LYS A 38 5.01 1.26 -7.61
N ARG A 39 5.44 1.13 -8.86
CA ARG A 39 6.24 0.00 -9.35
C ARG A 39 7.58 -0.09 -8.62
N ASN A 40 8.31 1.01 -8.48
CA ASN A 40 9.60 1.01 -7.78
C ASN A 40 9.45 0.53 -6.33
N ILE A 41 8.41 0.97 -5.61
CA ILE A 41 8.11 0.50 -4.25
C ILE A 41 7.90 -1.02 -4.24
N LYS A 42 7.03 -1.53 -5.13
CA LYS A 42 6.73 -2.98 -5.23
C LYS A 42 7.96 -3.82 -5.57
N GLU A 43 8.76 -3.39 -6.56
CA GLU A 43 9.97 -4.11 -6.97
C GLU A 43 11.04 -4.14 -5.86
N LEU A 44 11.23 -3.02 -5.15
CA LEU A 44 12.16 -2.97 -4.01
C LEU A 44 11.70 -3.87 -2.87
N TRP A 45 10.40 -3.93 -2.60
CA TRP A 45 9.83 -4.86 -1.63
C TRP A 45 10.04 -6.31 -2.08
N TRP A 46 9.64 -6.63 -3.32
CA TRP A 46 9.70 -7.98 -3.87
C TRP A 46 11.12 -8.53 -3.87
N ARG A 47 12.09 -7.72 -4.29
CA ARG A 47 13.51 -8.05 -4.24
C ARG A 47 13.97 -8.32 -2.79
N SER A 48 13.55 -7.48 -1.84
CA SER A 48 13.92 -7.66 -0.42
C SER A 48 13.35 -8.93 0.20
N MET A 49 12.18 -9.39 -0.26
CA MET A 49 11.55 -10.60 0.26
C MET A 49 12.04 -11.86 -0.45
N THR A 50 12.12 -11.87 -1.78
CA THR A 50 12.26 -13.11 -2.56
C THR A 50 13.62 -13.32 -3.21
N GLN A 51 14.44 -12.26 -3.32
CA GLN A 51 15.75 -12.33 -4.01
C GLN A 51 16.93 -12.12 -3.07
N LEU A 52 16.74 -11.34 -2.00
CA LEU A 52 17.78 -11.10 -0.99
C LEU A 52 17.66 -12.04 0.22
N ARG A 53 16.76 -13.03 0.13
CA ARG A 53 16.54 -14.04 1.15
C ARG A 53 16.37 -15.41 0.51
N ASP A 54 16.81 -16.44 1.21
CA ASP A 54 16.70 -17.83 0.78
C ASP A 54 15.52 -18.56 1.42
N ASP A 55 14.72 -17.90 2.26
CA ASP A 55 13.65 -18.52 3.05
C ASP A 55 12.24 -18.12 2.59
N ILE A 56 12.10 -17.29 1.54
CA ILE A 56 10.78 -16.83 1.06
C ILE A 56 10.63 -17.08 -0.44
N VAL A 57 9.45 -17.50 -0.84
CA VAL A 57 9.05 -17.68 -2.24
C VAL A 57 7.86 -16.81 -2.61
N GLY A 58 7.67 -16.52 -3.89
CA GLY A 58 6.56 -15.70 -4.37
C GLY A 58 5.31 -16.50 -4.72
N LEU A 59 4.14 -15.89 -4.55
CA LEU A 59 2.86 -16.35 -5.06
C LEU A 59 2.09 -15.19 -5.70
N ASP A 60 1.32 -15.48 -6.75
CA ASP A 60 0.27 -14.60 -7.29
C ASP A 60 -1.07 -15.34 -7.25
N GLY A 61 -1.86 -15.05 -6.22
CA GLY A 61 -3.17 -15.66 -5.99
C GLY A 61 -4.29 -14.92 -6.73
N SER A 62 -5.34 -15.64 -7.12
CA SER A 62 -6.51 -15.02 -7.72
C SER A 62 -7.24 -14.07 -6.75
N ILE A 63 -7.87 -13.02 -7.30
CA ILE A 63 -8.74 -12.11 -6.54
C ILE A 63 -10.03 -12.81 -6.13
N LEU A 64 -10.62 -13.56 -7.06
CA LEU A 64 -11.81 -14.37 -6.82
C LEU A 64 -11.38 -15.73 -6.29
N MET A 65 -11.96 -16.14 -5.17
CA MET A 65 -11.72 -17.44 -4.54
C MET A 65 -13.05 -18.15 -4.29
N ASN A 66 -13.04 -19.43 -3.96
CA ASN A 66 -14.27 -20.12 -3.56
C ASN A 66 -14.82 -19.48 -2.27
N ARG A 67 -16.15 -19.26 -2.18
CA ARG A 67 -16.80 -18.70 -1.00
C ARG A 67 -16.45 -19.41 0.31
N ALA A 68 -16.24 -20.72 0.26
CA ALA A 68 -15.84 -21.52 1.41
C ALA A 68 -14.56 -21.01 2.10
N VAL A 69 -13.64 -20.38 1.35
CA VAL A 69 -12.42 -19.76 1.89
C VAL A 69 -12.76 -18.60 2.82
N TRP A 70 -13.72 -17.76 2.43
CA TRP A 70 -14.16 -16.60 3.22
C TRP A 70 -15.03 -16.97 4.42
N LYS A 71 -15.70 -18.13 4.36
CA LYS A 71 -16.36 -18.72 5.53
C LYS A 71 -15.35 -19.29 6.51
N ALA A 72 -14.41 -20.09 6.04
CA ALA A 72 -13.39 -20.74 6.87
C ALA A 72 -12.51 -19.70 7.60
N SER A 73 -12.11 -18.65 6.90
CA SER A 73 -11.35 -17.52 7.47
C SER A 73 -12.21 -16.54 8.28
N THR A 74 -13.49 -16.85 8.49
CA THR A 74 -14.48 -16.03 9.22
C THR A 74 -14.81 -14.67 8.61
N HIS A 75 -14.21 -14.27 7.49
CA HIS A 75 -14.47 -12.98 6.85
C HIS A 75 -15.95 -12.74 6.51
N GLU A 76 -16.67 -13.77 6.07
CA GLU A 76 -18.09 -13.65 5.76
C GLU A 76 -18.92 -13.23 6.99
N GLU A 77 -18.47 -13.63 8.19
CA GLU A 77 -19.15 -13.35 9.44
C GLU A 77 -18.55 -12.13 10.16
N GLN A 78 -17.24 -12.06 10.33
CA GLN A 78 -16.63 -11.10 11.25
C GLN A 78 -16.11 -9.83 10.57
N PHE A 79 -16.00 -9.81 9.24
CA PHE A 79 -15.49 -8.66 8.49
C PHE A 79 -16.56 -7.57 8.30
N VAL A 80 -17.06 -7.04 9.43
CA VAL A 80 -18.21 -6.14 9.49
C VAL A 80 -17.93 -4.87 10.29
N ASP A 81 -18.50 -3.77 9.82
CA ASP A 81 -18.62 -2.52 10.57
C ASP A 81 -20.05 -2.35 11.09
N TRP A 82 -20.18 -1.69 12.25
CA TRP A 82 -21.47 -1.26 12.79
C TRP A 82 -21.76 0.17 12.36
N LEU A 83 -22.90 0.37 11.70
CA LEU A 83 -23.27 1.65 11.09
C LEU A 83 -24.53 2.24 11.69
N VAL A 84 -24.52 3.56 11.84
CA VAL A 84 -25.68 4.38 12.19
C VAL A 84 -25.86 5.46 11.14
N ASP A 85 -27.10 5.75 10.76
CA ASP A 85 -27.44 6.85 9.85
C ASP A 85 -28.02 8.01 10.67
N CYS A 86 -27.68 9.25 10.31
CA CYS A 86 -28.39 10.40 10.84
C CYS A 86 -29.61 10.71 9.96
N LYS A 87 -30.82 10.66 10.53
CA LYS A 87 -32.07 10.86 9.79
C LYS A 87 -32.19 12.27 9.17
N ARG A 88 -31.43 13.26 9.67
CA ARG A 88 -31.42 14.65 9.18
C ARG A 88 -30.40 14.89 8.08
N CYS A 89 -29.11 14.66 8.35
CA CYS A 89 -28.07 14.92 7.34
C CYS A 89 -27.91 13.78 6.32
N LYS A 90 -28.61 12.65 6.53
CA LYS A 90 -28.61 11.45 5.68
C LYS A 90 -27.24 10.79 5.52
N ALA A 91 -26.25 11.24 6.28
CA ALA A 91 -24.92 10.66 6.29
C ALA A 91 -24.87 9.41 7.15
N ARG A 92 -23.96 8.52 6.78
CA ARG A 92 -23.73 7.21 7.39
C ARG A 92 -22.42 7.25 8.16
N PHE A 93 -22.46 6.76 9.39
CA PHE A 93 -21.31 6.82 10.30
C PHE A 93 -21.03 5.44 10.86
N ARG A 94 -19.74 5.17 11.01
CA ARG A 94 -19.24 4.02 11.76
C ARG A 94 -19.36 4.30 13.26
N VAL A 95 -19.92 3.36 14.01
CA VAL A 95 -20.18 3.51 15.46
C VAL A 95 -18.87 3.73 16.21
N ASP A 96 -17.82 2.98 15.88
CA ASP A 96 -16.48 3.07 16.47
C ASP A 96 -15.76 4.40 16.17
N GLN A 97 -16.22 5.17 15.18
CA GLN A 97 -15.58 6.41 14.73
C GLN A 97 -16.46 7.65 14.95
N MET A 98 -17.54 7.53 15.72
CA MET A 98 -18.47 8.65 15.92
C MET A 98 -17.82 9.86 16.60
N ALA A 99 -16.88 9.64 17.52
CA ALA A 99 -16.18 10.71 18.22
C ALA A 99 -15.35 11.59 17.26
N ASP A 100 -14.70 10.99 16.27
CA ASP A 100 -13.87 11.72 15.30
C ASP A 100 -14.67 12.22 14.10
N ALA A 101 -15.85 11.66 13.87
CA ALA A 101 -16.71 12.07 12.77
C ALA A 101 -17.26 13.49 12.96
N ARG A 102 -17.54 14.16 11.85
CA ARG A 102 -18.20 15.46 11.80
C ARG A 102 -19.42 15.39 10.90
N CYS A 103 -20.46 16.15 11.23
CA CYS A 103 -21.66 16.21 10.42
C CYS A 103 -21.37 16.95 9.10
N PRO A 104 -21.67 16.37 7.93
CA PRO A 104 -21.35 17.01 6.65
C PRO A 104 -22.17 18.29 6.39
N GLN A 105 -23.38 18.39 6.97
CA GLN A 105 -24.19 19.61 6.87
C GLN A 105 -23.80 20.68 7.90
N LYS A 106 -23.16 20.28 9.01
CA LYS A 106 -22.70 21.18 10.09
C LYS A 106 -21.35 20.68 10.61
N PRO A 107 -20.24 20.97 9.90
CA PRO A 107 -18.92 20.42 10.24
C PRO A 107 -18.41 20.78 11.65
N SER A 108 -18.97 21.82 12.28
CA SER A 108 -18.71 22.19 13.66
C SER A 108 -19.34 21.26 14.71
N LYS A 109 -20.12 20.26 14.28
CA LYS A 109 -20.86 19.34 15.16
C LYS A 109 -20.53 17.88 14.87
N HIS A 110 -20.69 17.03 15.87
CA HIS A 110 -20.61 15.58 15.70
C HIS A 110 -21.91 15.00 15.11
N PRO A 111 -21.89 13.77 14.57
CA PRO A 111 -23.11 13.05 14.18
C PRO A 111 -24.13 13.00 15.34
N GLY A 112 -25.41 13.22 15.04
CA GLY A 112 -26.48 13.33 16.05
C GLY A 112 -26.68 14.74 16.59
N GLU A 113 -25.62 15.51 16.83
CA GLU A 113 -25.70 16.87 17.39
C GLU A 113 -26.22 17.93 16.40
N CYS A 114 -26.31 17.56 15.12
CA CYS A 114 -26.95 18.39 14.10
C CYS A 114 -28.48 18.55 14.31
N GLY A 115 -29.03 17.94 15.36
CA GLY A 115 -30.46 17.92 15.69
C GLY A 115 -31.21 16.91 14.82
N GLY A 116 -30.55 15.80 14.48
CA GLY A 116 -31.11 14.70 13.73
C GLY A 116 -30.95 13.41 14.53
N GLU A 117 -32.04 12.67 14.67
CA GLU A 117 -32.04 11.38 15.35
C GLU A 117 -31.15 10.37 14.60
N MET A 118 -30.41 9.55 15.35
CA MET A 118 -29.59 8.47 14.81
C MET A 118 -30.43 7.19 14.71
N THR A 119 -30.20 6.38 13.68
CA THR A 119 -30.82 5.05 13.59
C THR A 119 -30.15 4.08 14.55
N GLU A 120 -30.82 2.95 14.82
CA GLU A 120 -30.19 1.80 15.47
C GLU A 120 -28.95 1.32 14.69
N PRO A 121 -27.90 0.83 15.38
CA PRO A 121 -26.74 0.23 14.75
C PRO A 121 -27.13 -0.97 13.89
N ARG A 122 -26.66 -0.99 12.64
CA ARG A 122 -26.79 -2.15 11.75
C ARG A 122 -25.43 -2.68 11.35
N ARG A 123 -25.37 -3.99 11.17
CA ARG A 123 -24.17 -4.69 10.69
C ARG A 123 -24.01 -4.52 9.19
N PHE A 124 -22.81 -4.17 8.75
CA PHE A 124 -22.46 -3.98 7.35
C PHE A 124 -21.17 -4.73 7.02
N ASN A 125 -21.23 -5.72 6.14
CA ASN A 125 -20.05 -6.49 5.75
C ASN A 125 -19.24 -5.71 4.70
N LEU A 126 -17.93 -5.63 4.92
CA LEU A 126 -16.99 -4.86 4.09
C LEU A 126 -16.53 -5.62 2.84
N LEU A 127 -16.93 -6.87 2.64
CA LEU A 127 -16.64 -7.63 1.43
C LEU A 127 -17.46 -7.10 0.24
N PHE A 128 -16.80 -6.92 -0.91
CA PHE A 128 -17.50 -6.74 -2.17
C PHE A 128 -18.01 -8.08 -2.69
N ARG A 129 -19.32 -8.20 -2.86
CA ARG A 129 -20.00 -9.40 -3.37
C ARG A 129 -20.03 -9.39 -4.90
N THR A 130 -19.89 -10.56 -5.49
CA THR A 130 -20.07 -10.80 -6.93
C THR A 130 -20.52 -12.24 -7.17
N TYR A 131 -20.87 -12.59 -8.40
CA TYR A 131 -21.31 -13.93 -8.79
C TYR A 131 -20.42 -14.46 -9.91
N VAL A 132 -19.94 -15.70 -9.78
CA VAL A 132 -19.16 -16.39 -10.81
C VAL A 132 -20.08 -17.33 -11.56
N GLY A 133 -20.49 -16.93 -12.76
CA GLY A 133 -21.38 -17.69 -13.62
C GLY A 133 -22.44 -16.81 -14.28
N PRO A 134 -23.31 -17.40 -15.12
CA PRO A 134 -24.33 -16.64 -15.85
C PRO A 134 -25.54 -16.26 -14.99
N LEU A 135 -25.71 -16.86 -13.82
CA LEU A 135 -26.85 -16.65 -12.93
C LEU A 135 -26.39 -16.06 -11.60
N GLU A 136 -27.14 -15.07 -11.11
CA GLU A 136 -26.95 -14.47 -9.78
C GLU A 136 -27.65 -15.32 -8.71
N GLU A 137 -27.05 -16.47 -8.37
CA GLU A 137 -27.55 -17.41 -7.37
C GLU A 137 -26.54 -17.67 -6.25
N GLU A 138 -27.03 -18.18 -5.11
CA GLU A 138 -26.24 -18.34 -3.88
C GLU A 138 -25.03 -19.28 -4.04
N SER A 139 -25.13 -20.27 -4.94
CA SER A 139 -24.05 -21.19 -5.35
C SER A 139 -22.93 -20.49 -6.13
N ALA A 140 -23.27 -19.44 -6.88
CA ALA A 140 -22.33 -18.64 -7.67
C ALA A 140 -21.73 -17.48 -6.86
N LEU A 141 -22.28 -17.15 -5.68
CA LEU A 141 -21.83 -16.05 -4.84
C LEU A 141 -20.37 -16.23 -4.42
N THR A 142 -19.58 -15.18 -4.62
CA THR A 142 -18.22 -15.03 -4.09
C THR A 142 -17.93 -13.57 -3.78
N TYR A 143 -16.68 -13.27 -3.42
CA TYR A 143 -16.22 -11.95 -3.03
C TYR A 143 -14.94 -11.57 -3.75
N LEU A 144 -14.72 -10.28 -3.93
CA LEU A 144 -13.39 -9.74 -4.16
C LEU A 144 -12.63 -9.82 -2.83
N ARG A 145 -11.43 -10.39 -2.84
CA ARG A 145 -10.64 -10.58 -1.61
C ARG A 145 -10.39 -9.28 -0.84
N PRO A 146 -10.56 -9.25 0.49
CA PRO A 146 -10.25 -8.09 1.34
C PRO A 146 -8.79 -7.99 1.78
N GLU A 147 -8.04 -9.07 1.55
CA GLU A 147 -6.62 -9.27 1.86
C GLU A 147 -6.03 -10.30 0.89
N THR A 148 -4.70 -10.39 0.81
CA THR A 148 -4.01 -11.35 -0.08
C THR A 148 -3.62 -12.65 0.63
N ALA A 149 -3.49 -12.61 1.97
CA ALA A 149 -3.11 -13.72 2.86
C ALA A 149 -3.76 -15.07 2.55
N GLN A 150 -5.09 -15.08 2.36
CA GLN A 150 -5.88 -16.31 2.21
C GLN A 150 -5.41 -17.22 1.05
N ALA A 151 -4.89 -16.64 -0.04
CA ALA A 151 -4.35 -17.43 -1.14
C ALA A 151 -3.09 -18.20 -0.73
N MET A 152 -2.24 -17.61 0.11
CA MET A 152 -1.00 -18.22 0.59
C MET A 152 -1.29 -19.39 1.54
N PHE A 153 -2.29 -19.26 2.41
CA PHE A 153 -2.74 -20.35 3.29
C PHE A 153 -3.30 -21.54 2.51
N VAL A 154 -4.19 -21.28 1.54
CA VAL A 154 -4.81 -22.35 0.74
C VAL A 154 -3.79 -23.03 -0.17
N GLN A 155 -2.74 -22.32 -0.58
CA GLN A 155 -1.65 -22.86 -1.42
C GLN A 155 -0.47 -23.41 -0.62
N PHE A 156 -0.51 -23.39 0.72
CA PHE A 156 0.59 -23.78 1.59
C PHE A 156 1.21 -25.13 1.20
N ARG A 157 0.38 -26.17 0.99
CA ARG A 157 0.84 -27.51 0.59
C ARG A 157 1.53 -27.52 -0.76
N ASN A 158 0.90 -26.93 -1.78
CA ASN A 158 1.44 -26.89 -3.13
C ASN A 158 2.80 -26.16 -3.17
N VAL A 159 2.92 -25.06 -2.42
CA VAL A 159 4.16 -24.29 -2.33
C VAL A 159 5.22 -25.06 -1.56
N LEU A 160 4.88 -25.69 -0.43
CA LEU A 160 5.82 -26.50 0.34
C LEU A 160 6.40 -27.65 -0.51
N GLU A 161 5.54 -28.36 -1.25
CA GLU A 161 5.93 -29.49 -2.09
C GLU A 161 6.85 -29.10 -3.27
N THR A 162 6.64 -27.92 -3.84
CA THR A 162 7.36 -27.48 -5.06
C THR A 162 8.60 -26.65 -4.77
N SER A 163 8.62 -25.92 -3.65
CA SER A 163 9.70 -24.97 -3.32
C SER A 163 10.91 -25.63 -2.63
N ARG A 164 10.76 -26.85 -2.11
CA ARG A 164 11.75 -27.56 -1.28
C ARG A 164 12.18 -26.78 -0.03
N LYS A 165 11.38 -25.79 0.41
CA LYS A 165 11.64 -25.06 1.65
C LYS A 165 11.33 -25.94 2.87
N LYS A 166 12.04 -25.67 3.97
CA LYS A 166 11.79 -26.23 5.30
C LYS A 166 11.39 -25.12 6.23
N ILE A 167 10.61 -25.43 7.26
CA ILE A 167 10.25 -24.43 8.27
C ILE A 167 11.50 -24.02 9.08
N PRO A 168 11.76 -22.72 9.29
CA PRO A 168 10.91 -21.59 8.90
C PRO A 168 11.06 -21.19 7.42
N PHE A 169 9.94 -20.86 6.78
CA PHE A 169 9.91 -20.30 5.42
C PHE A 169 8.68 -19.42 5.23
N GLY A 170 8.71 -18.53 4.24
CA GLY A 170 7.56 -17.68 3.92
C GLY A 170 7.09 -17.76 2.48
N ILE A 171 5.86 -17.27 2.30
CA ILE A 171 5.27 -17.01 1.00
C ILE A 171 4.97 -15.51 0.96
N ALA A 172 5.44 -14.83 -0.09
CA ALA A 172 5.21 -13.41 -0.31
C ALA A 172 4.24 -13.21 -1.47
N GLN A 173 3.35 -12.23 -1.33
CA GLN A 173 2.42 -11.83 -2.39
C GLN A 173 2.27 -10.32 -2.43
N ILE A 174 2.22 -9.77 -3.64
CA ILE A 174 1.76 -8.40 -3.87
C ILE A 174 0.51 -8.48 -4.74
N GLY A 175 -0.56 -7.79 -4.34
CA GLY A 175 -1.75 -7.77 -5.17
C GLY A 175 -2.85 -6.86 -4.67
N LYS A 176 -3.91 -6.76 -5.48
CA LYS A 176 -5.09 -5.94 -5.15
C LYS A 176 -5.93 -6.61 -4.06
N SER A 177 -6.49 -5.76 -3.21
CA SER A 177 -7.47 -6.09 -2.18
C SER A 177 -8.57 -5.03 -2.15
N PHE A 178 -9.75 -5.44 -1.68
CA PHE A 178 -10.97 -4.66 -1.79
C PHE A 178 -11.70 -4.62 -0.46
N ARG A 179 -11.95 -3.41 0.05
CA ARG A 179 -12.75 -3.21 1.26
C ARG A 179 -13.84 -2.20 0.93
N ASN A 180 -15.10 -2.57 1.13
CA ASN A 180 -16.25 -1.73 0.86
C ASN A 180 -16.40 -0.64 1.93
N GLU A 181 -15.36 0.19 2.06
CA GLU A 181 -15.23 1.21 3.08
C GLU A 181 -16.40 2.18 3.02
N VAL A 182 -16.95 2.47 4.19
CA VAL A 182 -18.18 3.25 4.34
C VAL A 182 -17.89 4.71 4.05
N ASN A 183 -16.79 5.20 4.63
CA ASN A 183 -16.35 6.59 4.51
C ASN A 183 -14.89 6.65 4.06
N PRO A 184 -14.62 6.49 2.75
CA PRO A 184 -13.31 6.80 2.18
C PRO A 184 -12.90 8.24 2.53
N ARG A 185 -11.67 8.42 3.03
CA ARG A 185 -11.15 9.71 3.50
C ARG A 185 -9.63 9.73 3.43
N ASN A 186 -9.05 10.93 3.53
CA ASN A 186 -7.61 11.16 3.55
C ASN A 186 -6.90 10.60 2.29
N PHE A 187 -7.51 10.84 1.13
CA PHE A 187 -6.94 10.50 -0.18
C PHE A 187 -6.71 8.99 -0.35
N LEU A 188 -5.48 8.55 -0.63
CA LEU A 188 -5.14 7.13 -0.81
C LEU A 188 -5.26 6.29 0.48
N PHE A 189 -5.28 6.93 1.65
CA PHE A 189 -5.17 6.23 2.94
C PHE A 189 -6.36 5.31 3.24
N ARG A 190 -7.59 5.77 2.97
CA ARG A 190 -8.80 4.93 3.01
C ARG A 190 -9.44 4.87 1.64
N SER A 191 -9.05 3.85 0.89
CA SER A 191 -9.57 3.53 -0.45
C SER A 191 -10.36 2.23 -0.42
N ARG A 192 -11.20 2.00 -1.43
CA ARG A 192 -11.99 0.78 -1.58
C ARG A 192 -11.28 -0.32 -2.35
N GLU A 193 -10.32 0.09 -3.17
CA GLU A 193 -9.40 -0.75 -3.91
C GLU A 193 -7.99 -0.23 -3.63
N PHE A 194 -7.08 -1.12 -3.29
CA PHE A 194 -5.69 -0.80 -2.99
C PHE A 194 -4.83 -2.05 -3.20
N GLU A 195 -3.50 -1.90 -3.21
CA GLU A 195 -2.58 -3.02 -3.25
C GLU A 195 -1.90 -3.22 -1.90
N GLN A 196 -1.70 -4.48 -1.53
CA GLN A 196 -0.96 -4.90 -0.34
C GLN A 196 0.30 -5.67 -0.75
N MET A 197 1.27 -5.70 0.15
CA MET A 197 2.48 -6.51 0.10
C MET A 197 2.52 -7.30 1.41
N GLU A 198 2.20 -8.59 1.33
CA GLU A 198 2.03 -9.45 2.51
C GLU A 198 2.97 -10.63 2.45
N VAL A 199 3.45 -11.07 3.61
CA VAL A 199 4.20 -12.31 3.76
C VAL A 199 3.51 -13.18 4.80
N GLU A 200 3.26 -14.44 4.47
CA GLU A 200 2.96 -15.46 5.49
C GLU A 200 4.23 -16.23 5.80
N TYR A 201 4.82 -15.98 6.96
CA TYR A 201 6.05 -16.64 7.39
C TYR A 201 5.73 -17.76 8.38
N PHE A 202 5.83 -19.00 7.89
CA PHE A 202 5.50 -20.22 8.61
C PHE A 202 6.65 -20.64 9.52
N ILE A 203 6.36 -20.79 10.80
CA ILE A 203 7.33 -21.02 11.87
C ILE A 203 6.90 -22.20 12.76
N ARG A 204 7.83 -22.67 13.60
CA ARG A 204 7.53 -23.69 14.61
C ARG A 204 6.74 -23.07 15.78
N PRO A 205 5.73 -23.76 16.33
CA PRO A 205 5.12 -23.38 17.60
C PRO A 205 6.18 -23.13 18.68
N GLY A 206 5.97 -22.09 19.49
CA GLY A 206 6.90 -21.69 20.56
C GLY A 206 8.02 -20.72 20.14
N THR A 207 8.20 -20.44 18.84
CA THR A 207 9.19 -19.46 18.34
C THR A 207 8.60 -18.09 17.96
N GLY A 208 7.27 -17.94 18.09
CA GLY A 208 6.52 -16.80 17.53
C GLY A 208 6.97 -15.43 18.00
N LEU A 209 7.17 -15.23 19.30
CA LEU A 209 7.56 -13.91 19.81
C LEU A 209 8.98 -13.51 19.37
N GLU A 210 9.91 -14.46 19.26
CA GLU A 210 11.26 -14.19 18.77
C GLU A 210 11.26 -13.80 17.30
N GLU A 211 10.54 -14.56 16.46
CA GLU A 211 10.41 -14.28 15.03
C GLU A 211 9.66 -12.96 14.78
N LEU A 212 8.66 -12.64 15.60
CA LEU A 212 7.93 -11.38 15.53
C LEU A 212 8.87 -10.17 15.70
N GLU A 213 9.77 -10.21 16.69
CA GLU A 213 10.75 -9.13 16.90
C GLU A 213 11.71 -8.97 15.72
N LYS A 214 12.22 -10.09 15.18
CA LYS A 214 13.10 -10.08 14.00
C LYS A 214 12.39 -9.45 12.78
N TRP A 215 11.13 -9.83 12.56
CA TRP A 215 10.32 -9.29 11.47
C TRP A 215 10.05 -7.80 11.64
N LYS A 216 9.65 -7.37 12.84
CA LYS A 216 9.44 -5.95 13.16
C LYS A 216 10.67 -5.10 12.82
N GLU A 217 11.87 -5.51 13.25
CA GLU A 217 13.11 -4.78 12.93
C GLU A 217 13.46 -4.83 11.44
N ALA A 218 13.27 -5.98 10.78
CA ALA A 218 13.49 -6.11 9.33
C ALA A 218 12.58 -5.19 8.51
N ARG A 219 11.32 -5.04 8.93
CA ARG A 219 10.35 -4.14 8.27
C ARG A 219 10.67 -2.67 8.51
N LEU A 220 11.05 -2.29 9.73
CA LEU A 220 11.56 -0.94 10.04
C LEU A 220 12.74 -0.56 9.14
N ALA A 221 13.76 -1.43 9.07
CA ALA A 221 14.94 -1.20 8.24
C ALA A 221 14.60 -1.08 6.74
N TRP A 222 13.59 -1.82 6.25
CA TRP A 222 13.16 -1.72 4.87
C TRP A 222 12.56 -0.35 4.55
N TYR A 223 11.69 0.19 5.41
CA TYR A 223 11.10 1.51 5.24
C TYR A 223 12.15 2.64 5.26
N GLU A 224 13.14 2.54 6.15
CA GLU A 224 14.30 3.44 6.15
C GLU A 224 15.03 3.41 4.81
N SER A 225 15.24 2.20 4.27
CA SER A 225 15.99 2.01 3.04
C SER A 225 15.33 2.64 1.81
N ILE A 226 14.01 2.91 1.84
CA ILE A 226 13.26 3.53 0.75
C ILE A 226 12.99 5.03 0.97
N GLY A 227 13.55 5.61 2.04
CA GLY A 227 13.54 7.05 2.28
C GLY A 227 12.55 7.55 3.33
N LEU A 228 11.99 6.68 4.17
CA LEU A 228 11.21 7.10 5.34
C LEU A 228 12.10 7.14 6.59
N PRO A 229 12.35 8.30 7.21
CA PRO A 229 13.22 8.39 8.38
C PRO A 229 12.69 7.56 9.56
N ARG A 230 13.60 6.89 10.29
CA ARG A 230 13.24 6.05 11.44
C ARG A 230 12.43 6.80 12.50
N GLN A 231 12.67 8.09 12.69
CA GLN A 231 12.01 8.94 13.67
C GLN A 231 10.53 9.22 13.32
N GLN A 232 10.17 9.05 12.04
CA GLN A 232 8.80 9.25 11.56
C GLN A 232 7.96 7.98 11.66
N ILE A 233 8.58 6.83 11.93
CA ILE A 233 7.91 5.53 12.08
C ILE A 233 7.87 5.16 13.56
N HIS A 234 6.66 4.96 14.08
CA HIS A 234 6.39 4.63 15.49
C HIS A 234 5.90 3.20 15.57
N VAL A 235 6.47 2.42 16.49
CA VAL A 235 5.99 1.06 16.75
C VAL A 235 4.91 1.16 17.81
N ARG A 236 3.71 0.69 17.49
CA ARG A 236 2.60 0.56 18.43
C ARG A 236 2.40 -0.92 18.75
N ASP A 237 2.59 -1.30 20.02
CA ASP A 237 2.17 -2.61 20.53
C ASP A 237 0.64 -2.58 20.70
N VAL A 238 -0.06 -3.38 19.89
CA VAL A 238 -1.52 -3.34 19.82
C VAL A 238 -2.12 -3.98 21.08
N PRO A 239 -2.95 -3.25 21.86
CA PRO A 239 -3.58 -3.79 23.06
C PRO A 239 -4.47 -5.00 22.76
N GLU A 240 -4.61 -5.93 23.71
CA GLU A 240 -5.33 -7.19 23.53
C GLU A 240 -6.76 -7.03 23.00
N GLY A 241 -7.50 -6.03 23.49
CA GLY A 241 -8.88 -5.76 23.04
C GLY A 241 -9.00 -5.12 21.65
N GLU A 242 -7.89 -4.70 21.05
CA GLU A 242 -7.84 -4.10 19.71
C GLU A 242 -7.21 -5.01 18.65
N ARG A 243 -6.57 -6.11 19.08
CA ARG A 243 -6.01 -7.10 18.16
C ARG A 243 -7.12 -7.85 17.43
N ALA A 244 -6.81 -8.33 16.23
CA ALA A 244 -7.64 -9.37 15.61
C ALA A 244 -7.70 -10.59 16.54
N PHE A 245 -8.87 -11.23 16.62
CA PHE A 245 -9.13 -12.31 17.58
C PHE A 245 -8.21 -13.54 17.44
N TYR A 246 -7.56 -13.70 16.28
CA TYR A 246 -6.59 -14.75 15.99
C TYR A 246 -5.13 -14.33 16.23
N SER A 247 -4.87 -13.07 16.56
CA SER A 247 -3.51 -12.56 16.75
C SER A 247 -3.10 -12.63 18.23
N GLU A 248 -2.05 -13.39 18.52
CA GLU A 248 -1.45 -13.45 19.86
C GLU A 248 -0.72 -12.14 20.18
N LYS A 249 0.00 -11.57 19.21
CA LYS A 249 0.69 -10.27 19.34
C LYS A 249 0.80 -9.55 18.00
N THR A 250 0.58 -8.24 17.98
CA THR A 250 0.71 -7.41 16.78
C THR A 250 1.48 -6.13 17.09
N TYR A 251 2.41 -5.78 16.20
CA TYR A 251 3.02 -4.46 16.14
C TYR A 251 2.53 -3.71 14.89
N ASP A 252 1.90 -2.55 15.09
CA ASP A 252 1.61 -1.64 13.99
C ASP A 252 2.82 -0.70 13.80
N LEU A 253 3.31 -0.62 12.57
CA LEU A 253 4.30 0.38 12.16
C LEU A 253 3.54 1.61 11.65
N GLU A 254 3.45 2.64 12.49
CA GLU A 254 2.69 3.86 12.21
C GLU A 254 3.59 4.98 11.68
N TYR A 255 3.17 5.68 10.63
CA TYR A 255 3.83 6.88 10.12
C TYR A 255 3.09 8.15 10.54
N THR A 256 3.85 9.23 10.81
CA THR A 256 3.29 10.55 11.12
C THR A 256 2.82 11.25 9.83
N PHE A 257 1.58 11.01 9.40
CA PHE A 257 1.00 11.76 8.29
C PHE A 257 0.62 13.20 8.71
N PRO A 258 0.41 14.13 7.75
CA PRO A 258 -0.14 15.46 8.03
C PRO A 258 -1.51 15.48 8.71
N PHE A 259 -2.20 14.33 8.76
CA PHE A 259 -3.51 14.15 9.39
C PHE A 259 -3.46 13.25 10.63
N GLY A 260 -2.27 12.97 11.16
CA GLY A 260 -2.05 12.18 12.38
C GLY A 260 -1.26 10.91 12.15
N ARG A 261 -0.90 10.24 13.25
CA ARG A 261 -0.23 8.93 13.21
C ARG A 261 -1.20 7.88 12.69
N GLN A 262 -0.75 7.09 11.74
CA GLN A 262 -1.53 6.00 11.17
C GLN A 262 -0.64 4.87 10.67
N GLU A 263 -1.18 3.65 10.71
CA GLU A 263 -0.55 2.40 10.30
C GLU A 263 -0.16 2.36 8.81
N LEU A 264 1.10 1.97 8.54
CA LEU A 264 1.61 1.57 7.22
C LEU A 264 1.60 0.05 7.01
N GLU A 265 1.97 -0.68 8.06
CA GLU A 265 2.14 -2.13 8.05
C GLU A 265 1.87 -2.69 9.45
N GLY A 266 1.07 -3.77 9.50
CA GLY A 266 0.91 -4.60 10.69
C GLY A 266 1.85 -5.78 10.63
N VAL A 267 2.58 -6.05 11.71
CA VAL A 267 3.39 -7.26 11.88
C VAL A 267 2.74 -8.09 12.98
N ALA A 268 2.04 -9.16 12.59
CA ALA A 268 1.20 -9.95 13.48
C ALA A 268 1.73 -11.37 13.67
N TYR A 269 1.55 -11.92 14.87
CA TYR A 269 1.77 -13.32 15.17
C TYR A 269 0.41 -14.00 15.35
N ARG A 270 0.01 -14.79 14.36
CA ARG A 270 -1.36 -15.32 14.17
C ARG A 270 -1.53 -16.76 14.67
N THR A 271 -0.53 -17.31 15.35
CA THR A 271 -0.52 -18.73 15.81
C THR A 271 -0.81 -19.71 14.67
N ASP A 272 -1.52 -20.81 14.93
CA ASP A 272 -1.91 -21.83 13.94
C ASP A 272 -3.29 -21.59 13.31
N PHE A 273 -3.97 -20.49 13.66
CA PHE A 273 -5.37 -20.25 13.36
C PHE A 273 -5.71 -20.45 11.87
N ASP A 274 -4.99 -19.79 10.97
CA ASP A 274 -5.31 -19.76 9.55
C ASP A 274 -5.22 -21.16 8.90
N LEU A 275 -4.10 -21.86 9.12
CA LEU A 275 -3.91 -23.22 8.58
C LEU A 275 -4.86 -24.22 9.24
N ARG A 276 -5.15 -24.06 10.53
CA ARG A 276 -6.08 -24.94 11.24
C ARG A 276 -7.50 -24.78 10.72
N GLN A 277 -7.98 -23.55 10.54
CA GLN A 277 -9.33 -23.27 10.02
C GLN A 277 -9.51 -23.84 8.61
N HIS A 278 -8.56 -23.59 7.71
CA HIS A 278 -8.62 -24.14 6.35
C HIS A 278 -8.51 -25.67 6.34
N GLY A 279 -7.68 -26.24 7.22
CA GLY A 279 -7.57 -27.69 7.34
C GLY A 279 -8.87 -28.36 7.77
N VAL A 280 -9.55 -27.79 8.77
CA VAL A 280 -10.86 -28.27 9.24
C VAL A 280 -11.93 -28.07 8.17
N ALA A 281 -12.05 -26.88 7.59
CA ALA A 281 -13.11 -26.55 6.63
C ALA A 281 -12.98 -27.31 5.29
N SER A 282 -11.75 -27.59 4.85
CA SER A 282 -11.50 -28.32 3.60
C SER A 282 -11.42 -29.84 3.76
N GLY A 283 -11.26 -30.33 5.00
CA GLY A 283 -10.97 -31.74 5.29
C GLY A 283 -9.57 -32.20 4.85
N LYS A 284 -8.68 -31.28 4.47
CA LYS A 284 -7.30 -31.59 4.06
C LYS A 284 -6.32 -31.18 5.15
N PRO A 285 -5.48 -32.09 5.68
CA PRO A 285 -4.53 -31.73 6.73
C PRO A 285 -3.47 -30.76 6.21
N LEU A 286 -3.22 -29.67 6.93
CA LEU A 286 -2.18 -28.67 6.64
C LEU A 286 -0.97 -28.76 7.59
N GLU A 287 -0.77 -29.90 8.25
CA GLU A 287 0.36 -30.18 9.15
C GLU A 287 1.70 -30.32 8.39
N TYR A 288 2.75 -29.72 8.91
CA TYR A 288 4.12 -29.93 8.45
C TYR A 288 4.73 -31.15 9.17
N PHE A 289 5.42 -32.01 8.42
CA PHE A 289 6.24 -33.08 8.99
C PHE A 289 7.70 -32.62 9.00
N ASP A 290 8.27 -32.55 10.19
CA ASP A 290 9.65 -32.18 10.39
C ASP A 290 10.53 -33.43 10.45
N GLU A 291 11.33 -33.64 9.41
CA GLU A 291 12.25 -34.78 9.30
C GLU A 291 13.31 -34.81 10.39
N GLU A 292 13.72 -33.64 10.93
CA GLU A 292 14.79 -33.57 11.93
C GLU A 292 14.32 -34.04 13.31
N THR A 293 13.07 -33.72 13.66
CA THR A 293 12.49 -34.09 14.96
C THR A 293 11.55 -35.30 14.88
N GLY A 294 11.14 -35.69 13.67
CA GLY A 294 10.13 -36.73 13.43
C GLY A 294 8.71 -36.33 13.84
N GLN A 295 8.45 -35.05 14.12
CA GLN A 295 7.18 -34.56 14.63
C GLN A 295 6.31 -33.95 13.53
N LYS A 296 4.99 -34.04 13.71
CA LYS A 296 4.01 -33.31 12.92
C LYS A 296 3.43 -32.17 13.75
N PHE A 297 3.26 -31.01 13.13
CA PHE A 297 2.59 -29.87 13.76
C PHE A 297 1.92 -28.99 12.71
N VAL A 298 0.91 -28.22 13.11
CA VAL A 298 0.40 -27.12 12.28
C VAL A 298 1.33 -25.93 12.48
N PRO A 299 1.95 -25.40 11.42
CA PRO A 299 2.82 -24.24 11.53
C PRO A 299 2.11 -23.03 12.11
N HIS A 300 2.86 -22.26 12.88
CA HIS A 300 2.44 -20.94 13.31
C HIS A 300 2.80 -19.90 12.23
N VAL A 301 2.17 -18.74 12.23
CA VAL A 301 2.38 -17.72 11.18
C VAL A 301 2.78 -16.36 11.78
N ILE A 302 3.84 -15.76 11.24
CA ILE A 302 4.12 -14.33 11.34
C ILE A 302 3.71 -13.66 10.03
N GLU A 303 2.90 -12.62 10.12
CA GLU A 303 2.36 -11.88 8.99
C GLU A 303 2.78 -10.40 9.05
N PRO A 304 3.81 -10.00 8.29
CA PRO A 304 4.01 -8.61 7.87
C PRO A 304 3.05 -8.28 6.72
N SER A 305 2.09 -7.38 6.95
CA SER A 305 1.11 -6.90 5.96
C SER A 305 1.22 -5.39 5.76
N GLY A 306 1.86 -4.99 4.65
CA GLY A 306 2.07 -3.58 4.30
C GLY A 306 1.16 -3.08 3.18
N GLY A 307 0.67 -1.83 3.29
CA GLY A 307 -0.10 -1.19 2.22
C GLY A 307 0.79 -0.48 1.20
N VAL A 308 0.73 -0.86 -0.08
CA VAL A 308 1.50 -0.19 -1.17
C VAL A 308 1.08 1.27 -1.28
N ASP A 309 -0.23 1.51 -1.34
CA ASP A 309 -0.83 2.84 -1.55
C ASP A 309 -0.59 3.77 -0.36
N ARG A 310 -0.58 3.22 0.87
CA ARG A 310 -0.21 3.97 2.09
C ARG A 310 1.27 4.31 2.12
N THR A 311 2.12 3.36 1.75
CA THR A 311 3.58 3.57 1.63
C THR A 311 3.90 4.63 0.58
N PHE A 312 3.21 4.58 -0.57
CA PHE A 312 3.29 5.60 -1.61
C PHE A 312 2.94 6.99 -1.07
N LEU A 313 1.84 7.10 -0.32
CA LEU A 313 1.42 8.37 0.28
C LEU A 313 2.43 8.87 1.33
N ALA A 314 2.98 7.98 2.15
CA ALA A 314 3.97 8.34 3.16
C ALA A 314 5.25 8.90 2.52
N ILE A 315 5.76 8.26 1.46
CA ILE A 315 6.91 8.74 0.70
C ILE A 315 6.66 10.13 0.13
N LEU A 316 5.46 10.36 -0.44
CA LEU A 316 5.11 11.68 -0.96
C LEU A 316 4.95 12.74 0.13
N CYS A 317 4.41 12.37 1.31
CA CYS A 317 4.31 13.29 2.44
C CYS A 317 5.69 13.68 2.97
N GLU A 318 6.59 12.70 3.09
CA GLU A 318 7.95 12.90 3.60
C GLU A 318 8.81 13.71 2.63
N ALA A 319 8.68 13.45 1.33
CA ALA A 319 9.50 14.12 0.31
C ALA A 319 9.04 15.55 0.00
N TYR A 320 7.79 15.92 0.29
CA TYR A 320 7.23 17.22 -0.10
C TYR A 320 7.84 18.37 0.67
N ASP A 321 8.38 19.35 -0.06
CA ASP A 321 8.94 20.56 0.49
C ASP A 321 8.62 21.80 -0.37
N GLU A 322 8.61 22.98 0.26
CA GLU A 322 8.43 24.30 -0.34
C GLU A 322 9.60 25.21 0.05
N GLU A 323 10.50 25.44 -0.90
CA GLU A 323 11.69 26.26 -0.71
C GLU A 323 11.48 27.68 -1.24
N ASP A 324 12.01 28.67 -0.53
CA ASP A 324 12.11 30.05 -1.00
C ASP A 324 13.38 30.20 -1.85
N VAL A 325 13.21 30.62 -3.10
CA VAL A 325 14.30 30.75 -4.08
C VAL A 325 14.36 32.20 -4.56
N VAL A 326 15.55 32.80 -4.54
CA VAL A 326 15.75 34.17 -5.05
C VAL A 326 15.86 34.12 -6.57
N ALA A 327 14.88 34.69 -7.26
CA ALA A 327 14.88 34.84 -8.71
C ALA A 327 15.84 35.97 -9.17
N GLU A 328 16.17 35.99 -10.46
CA GLU A 328 16.89 37.11 -11.08
C GLU A 328 16.13 38.43 -10.83
N GLY A 329 16.80 39.40 -10.20
CA GLY A 329 16.18 40.65 -9.74
C GLY A 329 15.82 40.70 -8.25
N GLY A 330 16.18 39.69 -7.45
CA GLY A 330 16.08 39.70 -5.99
C GLY A 330 14.70 39.35 -5.43
N LYS A 331 13.75 38.96 -6.27
CA LYS A 331 12.40 38.56 -5.85
C LYS A 331 12.41 37.13 -5.33
N VAL A 332 11.87 36.90 -4.13
CA VAL A 332 11.70 35.55 -3.58
C VAL A 332 10.50 34.88 -4.25
N GLU A 333 10.71 33.68 -4.79
CA GLU A 333 9.69 32.81 -5.37
C GLU A 333 9.67 31.47 -4.65
N LYS A 334 8.48 30.87 -4.50
CA LYS A 334 8.36 29.52 -3.98
C LYS A 334 8.63 28.47 -5.05
N ARG A 335 9.44 27.47 -4.70
CA ARG A 335 9.67 26.24 -5.46
C ARG A 335 9.12 25.06 -4.69
N VAL A 336 8.30 24.24 -5.33
CA VAL A 336 7.92 22.93 -4.81
C VAL A 336 8.96 21.92 -5.27
N VAL A 337 9.46 21.11 -4.34
CA VAL A 337 10.40 20.03 -4.62
C VAL A 337 9.96 18.76 -3.89
N LEU A 338 10.18 17.61 -4.52
CA LEU A 338 10.04 16.31 -3.87
C LEU A 338 11.43 15.70 -3.63
N HIS A 339 11.88 15.65 -2.38
CA HIS A 339 13.15 15.03 -1.98
C HIS A 339 13.05 13.49 -1.96
N LEU A 340 12.64 12.88 -3.07
CA LEU A 340 12.49 11.42 -3.16
C LEU A 340 13.85 10.72 -3.07
N SER A 341 13.91 9.61 -2.33
CA SER A 341 15.06 8.71 -2.42
C SER A 341 15.28 8.28 -3.88
N PRO A 342 16.51 8.33 -4.41
CA PRO A 342 16.80 7.92 -5.79
C PRO A 342 16.33 6.50 -6.11
N ARG A 343 16.20 5.63 -5.11
CA ARG A 343 15.70 4.25 -5.26
C ARG A 343 14.24 4.22 -5.71
N VAL A 344 13.39 5.08 -5.15
CA VAL A 344 11.94 5.11 -5.44
C VAL A 344 11.55 6.13 -6.50
N ALA A 345 12.39 7.14 -6.76
CA ALA A 345 12.09 8.22 -7.71
C ALA A 345 11.56 7.70 -9.07
N PRO A 346 10.42 8.22 -9.59
CA PRO A 346 9.78 7.70 -10.80
C PRO A 346 10.64 7.92 -12.05
N ILE A 347 11.41 9.01 -12.09
CA ILE A 347 12.41 9.30 -13.10
C ILE A 347 13.75 9.40 -12.37
N LYS A 348 14.80 8.80 -12.94
CA LYS A 348 16.14 8.80 -12.34
C LYS A 348 16.96 10.00 -12.81
N ALA A 349 16.83 10.41 -14.07
CA ALA A 349 17.46 11.63 -14.56
C ALA A 349 16.62 12.34 -15.63
N GLY A 350 16.68 13.67 -15.62
CA GLY A 350 16.29 14.53 -16.73
C GLY A 350 17.49 14.86 -17.62
N VAL A 351 17.37 14.72 -18.94
CA VAL A 351 18.43 15.03 -19.91
C VAL A 351 17.97 16.14 -20.84
N PHE A 352 18.73 17.24 -20.89
CA PHE A 352 18.29 18.50 -21.49
C PHE A 352 19.38 19.12 -22.37
N PRO A 353 19.13 19.45 -23.64
CA PRO A 353 20.03 20.34 -24.38
C PRO A 353 19.88 21.77 -23.87
N LEU A 354 20.97 22.53 -23.76
CA LEU A 354 20.92 23.92 -23.30
C LEU A 354 20.03 24.76 -24.23
N LEU A 355 20.21 24.61 -25.55
CA LEU A 355 19.45 25.31 -26.58
C LEU A 355 18.82 24.32 -27.57
N LYS A 356 17.50 24.44 -27.78
CA LYS A 356 16.74 23.58 -28.69
C LYS A 356 17.01 23.84 -30.18
N ASN A 357 17.51 25.03 -30.52
CA ASN A 357 17.79 25.45 -31.90
C ASN A 357 19.22 25.13 -32.33
N ASN A 358 20.03 24.53 -31.45
CA ASN A 358 21.33 23.99 -31.81
C ASN A 358 21.18 22.47 -32.01
N GLU A 359 21.22 22.04 -33.28
CA GLU A 359 21.03 20.64 -33.65
C GLU A 359 22.09 19.70 -33.05
N GLU A 360 23.31 20.18 -32.86
CA GLU A 360 24.40 19.37 -32.29
C GLU A 360 24.16 19.06 -30.81
N LEU A 361 23.77 20.07 -30.03
CA LEU A 361 23.41 19.90 -28.61
C LEU A 361 22.20 18.97 -28.45
N VAL A 362 21.19 19.15 -29.30
CA VAL A 362 19.99 18.30 -29.32
C VAL A 362 20.35 16.85 -29.63
N ARG A 363 21.16 16.62 -30.66
CA ARG A 363 21.64 15.29 -31.05
C ARG A 363 22.42 14.64 -29.90
N LYS A 364 23.36 15.37 -29.29
CA LYS A 364 24.18 14.83 -28.20
C LYS A 364 23.35 14.55 -26.94
N ALA A 365 22.38 15.39 -26.61
CA ALA A 365 21.45 15.14 -25.51
C ALA A 365 20.59 13.89 -25.73
N ARG A 366 20.18 13.61 -26.97
CA ARG A 366 19.44 12.38 -27.32
C ARG A 366 20.34 11.15 -27.19
N GLU A 367 21.57 11.21 -27.67
CA GLU A 367 22.57 10.14 -27.53
C GLU A 367 22.81 9.78 -26.05
N VAL A 368 23.01 10.78 -25.20
CA VAL A 368 23.18 10.58 -23.74
C VAL A 368 21.91 10.01 -23.11
N ALA A 369 20.74 10.53 -23.47
CA ALA A 369 19.47 10.01 -22.97
C ALA A 369 19.28 8.53 -23.35
N ASP A 370 19.59 8.16 -24.59
CA ASP A 370 19.45 6.78 -25.09
C ASP A 370 20.44 5.83 -24.42
N LEU A 371 21.68 6.28 -24.15
CA LEU A 371 22.66 5.52 -23.37
C LEU A 371 22.13 5.19 -21.97
N LEU A 372 21.57 6.18 -21.27
CA LEU A 372 21.08 6.02 -19.90
C LEU A 372 19.76 5.21 -19.83
N ARG A 373 18.91 5.29 -20.86
CA ARG A 373 17.63 4.57 -20.94
C ARG A 373 17.75 3.05 -20.90
N MET A 374 18.93 2.50 -21.23
CA MET A 374 19.17 1.06 -21.18
C MET A 374 19.01 0.47 -19.77
N GLN A 375 19.21 1.28 -18.72
CA GLN A 375 19.18 0.81 -17.33
C GLN A 375 18.27 1.66 -16.43
N LEU A 376 17.97 2.90 -16.82
CA LEU A 376 17.30 3.86 -15.98
C LEU A 376 16.07 4.47 -16.67
N ARG A 377 15.11 4.92 -15.85
CA ARG A 377 13.99 5.71 -16.34
C ARG A 377 14.45 7.15 -16.57
N ILE A 378 14.55 7.56 -17.84
CA ILE A 378 15.07 8.87 -18.24
C ILE A 378 13.98 9.71 -18.86
N PHE A 379 13.91 10.98 -18.44
CA PHE A 379 13.08 11.99 -19.06
C PHE A 379 13.94 12.89 -19.94
N TYR A 380 13.47 13.18 -21.15
CA TYR A 380 14.14 14.08 -22.08
C TYR A 380 13.21 15.25 -22.42
N ASP A 381 13.74 16.47 -22.41
CA ASP A 381 12.97 17.65 -22.82
C ASP A 381 13.86 18.78 -23.38
N GLU A 382 13.43 19.35 -24.49
CA GLU A 382 14.04 20.52 -25.14
C GLU A 382 13.11 21.74 -25.17
N SER A 383 11.91 21.62 -24.58
CA SER A 383 10.89 22.66 -24.59
C SER A 383 11.05 23.66 -23.45
N GLY A 384 11.25 24.93 -23.81
CA GLY A 384 11.31 26.04 -22.86
C GLY A 384 12.70 26.26 -22.25
N ALA A 385 12.79 27.27 -21.39
CA ALA A 385 14.04 27.65 -20.74
C ALA A 385 14.54 26.52 -19.82
N ILE A 386 15.87 26.37 -19.68
CA ILE A 386 16.47 25.30 -18.89
C ILE A 386 15.99 25.29 -17.43
N GLY A 387 15.87 26.45 -16.80
CA GLY A 387 15.33 26.57 -15.44
C GLY A 387 13.89 26.06 -15.29
N ARG A 388 13.04 26.24 -16.32
CA ARG A 388 11.66 25.68 -16.31
C ARG A 388 11.65 24.16 -16.43
N ARG A 389 12.63 23.59 -17.14
CA ARG A 389 12.80 22.13 -17.25
C ARG A 389 13.25 21.56 -15.91
N TYR A 390 14.23 22.16 -15.24
CA TYR A 390 14.62 21.77 -13.89
C TYR A 390 13.49 21.87 -12.88
N ARG A 391 12.75 22.99 -12.83
CA ARG A 391 11.59 23.11 -11.91
C ARG A 391 10.54 22.01 -12.11
N ARG A 392 10.36 21.53 -13.35
CA ARG A 392 9.44 20.40 -13.61
C ARG A 392 9.94 19.10 -12.99
N MET A 393 11.25 18.87 -13.03
CA MET A 393 11.90 17.69 -12.47
C MET A 393 11.93 17.71 -10.95
N ASP A 394 12.16 18.88 -10.35
CA ASP A 394 12.10 19.12 -8.91
C ASP A 394 10.71 18.73 -8.37
N GLU A 395 9.64 19.18 -9.04
CA GLU A 395 8.24 18.90 -8.65
C GLU A 395 7.84 17.41 -8.74
N VAL A 396 8.61 16.58 -9.45
CA VAL A 396 8.39 15.12 -9.55
C VAL A 396 9.50 14.31 -8.87
N GLY A 397 10.41 14.98 -8.16
CA GLY A 397 11.46 14.37 -7.36
C GLY A 397 12.46 13.56 -8.16
N THR A 398 12.88 14.08 -9.31
CA THR A 398 13.95 13.46 -10.08
C THR A 398 15.30 13.83 -9.49
N PRO A 399 16.14 12.87 -9.10
CA PRO A 399 17.34 13.14 -8.32
C PRO A 399 18.47 13.77 -9.14
N PHE A 400 18.52 13.54 -10.46
CA PHE A 400 19.62 14.01 -11.31
C PHE A 400 19.14 14.79 -12.54
N GLY A 401 19.88 15.84 -12.89
CA GLY A 401 19.72 16.59 -14.12
C GLY A 401 21.03 16.60 -14.91
N VAL A 402 20.95 16.28 -16.19
CA VAL A 402 22.09 16.29 -17.13
C VAL A 402 21.80 17.32 -18.20
N THR A 403 22.62 18.36 -18.27
CA THR A 403 22.51 19.39 -19.31
C THR A 403 23.68 19.28 -20.28
N ILE A 404 23.35 19.29 -21.57
CA ILE A 404 24.33 19.31 -22.66
C ILE A 404 24.45 20.75 -23.14
N ASP A 405 25.65 21.31 -23.00
CA ASP A 405 25.98 22.68 -23.37
C ASP A 405 27.11 22.73 -24.41
N PHE A 406 27.62 23.92 -24.69
CA PHE A 406 28.64 24.15 -25.71
C PHE A 406 30.03 23.58 -25.35
N GLU A 407 30.27 23.17 -24.11
CA GLU A 407 31.54 22.54 -23.70
C GLU A 407 31.51 21.01 -23.86
N THR A 408 30.32 20.42 -24.03
CA THR A 408 30.11 18.98 -24.21
C THR A 408 30.46 18.52 -25.62
#